data_AF-A0A1B8G568-F1
#
_entry.id   AF-A0A1B8G568-F1
#
_cell.length_a   1.000
_cell.length_b   1.000
_cell.length_c   1.000
_cell.angle_alpha   90.00
_cell.angle_beta   90.00
_cell.angle_gamma   90.00
#
_symmetry.space_group_name_H-M   'P 1'
#
loop_
_entity.id
_entity.type
_entity.pdbx_description
1 polymer ?
#
loop_
_entity_poly.entity_id
_entity_poly.type
_entity_poly.pdbx_seq_one_letter_code
_entity_poly.pdbx_strand_id
1 'polypeptide(L)'
;MSSTTPPLPAINVSSNSDPNAVTAALPPLLERWSLTSTNAGLQRSFKFKTFKKTWAFMDAVAAEAARVKHHPEWSNVYNTTLIRWTTHHPPGLSRADIQMAQFCDTCAAEHDELPAEKPTSAVGTDASVGTDVPAGEGDPLQALADGVVVEGGECCVPKYARKGQGAAERVEGVVGEELHDKGP
;
A
#
# COMPACT_ATOMS: atom_id res chain seq x y z
N MET A 1 12.20 33.87 -19.57
CA MET A 1 10.87 33.30 -19.23
C MET A 1 11.00 32.73 -17.83
N SER A 2 10.63 33.48 -16.80
CA SER A 2 10.79 33.02 -15.42
C SER A 2 9.73 31.95 -15.14
N SER A 3 10.14 30.69 -15.10
CA SER A 3 9.31 29.60 -14.62
C SER A 3 9.16 29.75 -13.11
N THR A 4 8.10 30.40 -12.67
CA THR A 4 7.75 30.50 -11.25
C THR A 4 7.22 29.14 -10.82
N THR A 5 8.07 28.31 -10.21
CA THR A 5 7.65 27.07 -9.56
C THR A 5 6.64 27.43 -8.45
N PRO A 6 5.40 26.93 -8.50
CA PRO A 6 4.43 27.19 -7.46
C PRO A 6 4.94 26.68 -6.10
N PRO A 7 4.61 27.36 -4.99
CA PRO A 7 5.05 26.94 -3.65
C PRO A 7 4.51 25.55 -3.35
N LEU A 8 5.36 24.69 -2.79
CA LEU A 8 4.98 23.32 -2.45
C LEU A 8 3.83 23.33 -1.42
N PRO A 9 2.85 22.43 -1.55
CA PRO A 9 1.77 22.28 -0.59
C PRO A 9 2.33 21.92 0.80
N ALA A 10 1.66 22.38 1.86
CA ALA A 10 2.01 22.02 3.22
C ALA A 10 1.79 20.51 3.43
N ILE A 11 2.85 19.78 3.77
CA ILE A 11 2.83 18.34 4.03
C ILE A 11 2.94 18.02 5.52
N ASN A 12 2.32 16.92 5.92
CA ASN A 12 2.45 16.36 7.26
C ASN A 12 3.49 15.23 7.24
N VAL A 13 4.69 15.49 7.74
CA VAL A 13 5.80 14.52 7.74
C VAL A 13 5.82 13.74 9.05
N SER A 14 5.97 12.42 8.95
CA SER A 14 6.12 11.53 10.11
C SER A 14 7.38 11.90 10.91
N SER A 15 7.29 11.85 12.24
CA SER A 15 8.41 12.20 13.12
C SER A 15 9.62 11.25 13.02
N ASN A 16 9.49 10.12 12.33
CA ASN A 16 10.59 9.20 12.04
C ASN A 16 11.41 9.58 10.79
N SER A 17 11.07 10.69 10.12
CA SER A 17 11.65 11.12 8.85
C SER A 17 12.12 12.57 8.90
N ASP A 18 13.14 12.90 8.11
CA ASP A 18 13.60 14.28 7.93
C ASP A 18 12.63 15.05 6.99
N PRO A 19 11.96 16.10 7.47
CA PRO A 19 11.03 16.89 6.65
C PRO A 19 11.68 17.53 5.43
N ASN A 20 12.96 17.93 5.52
CA ASN A 20 13.65 18.55 4.38
C ASN A 20 13.89 17.53 3.27
N ALA A 21 14.34 16.32 3.64
CA ALA A 21 14.55 15.24 2.68
C ALA A 21 13.26 14.79 2.00
N VAL A 22 12.15 14.66 2.76
CA VAL A 22 10.83 14.31 2.20
C VAL A 22 10.33 15.40 1.26
N THR A 23 10.42 16.67 1.69
CA THR A 23 9.97 17.82 0.87
C THR A 23 10.77 17.93 -0.42
N ALA A 24 12.08 17.69 -0.39
CA ALA A 24 12.94 17.76 -1.58
C ALA A 24 12.67 16.64 -2.60
N ALA A 25 12.26 15.46 -2.15
CA ALA A 25 12.00 14.30 -3.01
C ALA A 25 10.58 14.29 -3.63
N LEU A 26 9.67 15.11 -3.10
CA LEU A 26 8.26 15.14 -3.48
C LEU A 26 7.96 15.71 -4.88
N PRO A 27 8.59 16.81 -5.36
CA PRO A 27 8.21 17.47 -6.61
C PRO A 27 8.10 16.54 -7.83
N PRO A 28 9.06 15.64 -8.13
CA PRO A 28 8.94 14.76 -9.30
C PRO A 28 7.80 13.73 -9.15
N LEU A 29 7.47 13.30 -7.93
CA LEU A 29 6.35 12.39 -7.70
C LEU A 29 5.01 13.09 -7.95
N LEU A 30 4.90 14.37 -7.61
CA LEU A 30 3.65 15.13 -7.78
C LEU A 30 3.24 15.36 -9.25
N GLU A 31 4.07 14.98 -10.21
CA GLU A 31 3.67 14.96 -11.63
C GLU A 31 2.64 13.86 -11.94
N ARG A 32 2.64 12.78 -11.15
CA ARG A 32 1.77 11.59 -11.37
C ARG A 32 1.03 11.14 -10.12
N TRP A 33 1.52 11.53 -8.94
CA TRP A 33 0.93 11.25 -7.64
C TRP A 33 0.25 12.49 -7.09
N SER A 34 -0.75 12.26 -6.25
CA SER A 34 -1.41 13.32 -5.49
C SER A 34 -1.19 13.12 -4.01
N LEU A 35 -1.11 14.21 -3.25
CA LEU A 35 -1.23 14.12 -1.79
C LEU A 35 -2.61 13.59 -1.40
N THR A 36 -2.66 12.84 -0.31
CA THR A 36 -3.93 12.48 0.33
C THR A 36 -4.63 13.72 0.89
N SER A 37 -5.92 13.61 1.20
CA SER A 37 -6.68 14.72 1.80
C SER A 37 -6.10 15.24 3.12
N THR A 38 -5.34 14.40 3.83
CA THR A 38 -4.67 14.73 5.09
C THR A 38 -3.25 15.29 4.89
N ASN A 39 -2.77 15.37 3.64
CA ASN A 39 -1.39 15.70 3.29
C ASN A 39 -0.33 14.85 4.01
N ALA A 40 -0.73 13.67 4.51
CA ALA A 40 0.10 12.74 5.28
C ALA A 40 0.50 11.50 4.47
N GLY A 41 0.22 11.48 3.17
CA GLY A 41 0.46 10.35 2.30
C GLY A 41 0.41 10.74 0.83
N LEU A 42 0.74 9.77 -0.01
CA LEU A 42 0.68 9.86 -1.47
C LEU A 42 -0.34 8.86 -2.00
N GLN A 43 -1.06 9.22 -3.05
CA GLN A 43 -1.98 8.31 -3.74
C GLN A 43 -1.91 8.45 -5.26
N ARG A 44 -2.11 7.34 -5.95
CA ARG A 44 -2.12 7.28 -7.42
C ARG A 44 -2.89 6.05 -7.92
N SER A 45 -3.59 6.22 -9.04
CA SER A 45 -4.21 5.11 -9.77
C SER A 45 -3.31 4.64 -10.92
N PHE A 46 -3.18 3.32 -11.05
CA PHE A 46 -2.46 2.64 -12.13
C PHE A 46 -3.46 1.87 -12.98
N LYS A 47 -3.31 1.91 -14.31
CA LYS A 47 -4.20 1.22 -15.25
C LYS A 47 -3.39 0.38 -16.23
N PHE A 48 -3.83 -0.84 -16.48
CA PHE A 48 -3.15 -1.77 -17.40
C PHE A 48 -4.12 -2.33 -18.44
N LYS A 49 -3.61 -3.09 -19.41
CA LYS A 49 -4.43 -3.67 -20.48
C LYS A 49 -5.38 -4.76 -19.99
N THR A 50 -4.98 -5.55 -18.98
CA THR A 50 -5.75 -6.71 -18.50
C THR A 50 -5.58 -6.89 -16.99
N PHE A 51 -6.54 -7.57 -16.36
CA PHE A 51 -6.43 -7.96 -14.95
C PHE A 51 -5.14 -8.73 -14.63
N LYS A 52 -4.69 -9.62 -15.53
CA LYS A 52 -3.46 -10.40 -15.33
C LYS A 52 -2.21 -9.50 -15.25
N LYS A 53 -2.14 -8.45 -16.08
CA LYS A 53 -1.04 -7.47 -16.03
C LYS A 53 -1.09 -6.63 -14.76
N THR A 54 -2.27 -6.18 -14.37
CA THR A 54 -2.50 -5.47 -13.10
C THR A 54 -2.07 -6.33 -11.91
N TRP A 55 -2.46 -7.60 -11.88
CA TRP A 55 -2.08 -8.52 -10.81
C TRP A 55 -0.57 -8.76 -10.74
N ALA A 56 0.12 -8.90 -11.88
CA ALA A 56 1.59 -9.04 -11.91
C ALA A 56 2.29 -7.80 -11.31
N PHE A 57 1.80 -6.60 -11.64
CA PHE A 57 2.28 -5.36 -11.02
C PHE A 57 2.04 -5.36 -9.50
N MET A 58 0.83 -5.72 -9.06
CA MET A 58 0.50 -5.78 -7.63
C MET A 58 1.36 -6.80 -6.87
N ASP A 59 1.65 -7.95 -7.46
CA ASP A 59 2.49 -9.01 -6.88
C ASP A 59 3.93 -8.50 -6.66
N ALA A 60 4.51 -7.81 -7.65
CA ALA A 60 5.82 -7.18 -7.51
C ALA A 60 5.84 -6.09 -6.42
N VAL A 61 4.80 -5.26 -6.33
CA VAL A 61 4.66 -4.27 -5.24
C VAL A 61 4.52 -4.94 -3.88
N ALA A 62 3.78 -6.04 -3.78
CA ALA A 62 3.64 -6.80 -2.53
C ALA A 62 4.97 -7.40 -2.07
N ALA A 63 5.77 -7.95 -2.99
CA ALA A 63 7.09 -8.49 -2.68
C ALA A 63 8.04 -7.41 -2.13
N GLU A 64 8.07 -6.23 -2.75
CA GLU A 64 8.87 -5.11 -2.28
C GLU A 64 8.37 -4.55 -0.94
N ALA A 65 7.06 -4.37 -0.79
CA ALA A 65 6.42 -3.93 0.45
C ALA A 65 6.81 -4.82 1.63
N ALA A 66 6.80 -6.14 1.44
CA ALA A 66 7.23 -7.11 2.45
C ALA A 66 8.73 -6.98 2.77
N ARG A 67 9.57 -6.76 1.75
CA ARG A 67 11.03 -6.59 1.90
C ARG A 67 11.37 -5.35 2.73
N VAL A 68 10.71 -4.22 2.47
CA VAL A 68 10.95 -2.95 3.20
C VAL A 68 10.11 -2.82 4.47
N LYS A 69 9.19 -3.76 4.71
CA LYS A 69 8.24 -3.79 5.85
C LYS A 69 7.34 -2.55 5.89
N HIS A 70 6.87 -2.11 4.73
CA HIS A 70 5.99 -0.97 4.56
C HIS A 70 4.89 -1.35 3.58
N HIS A 71 3.63 -1.35 4.01
CA HIS A 71 2.52 -1.91 3.23
C HIS A 71 1.60 -0.79 2.73
N PRO A 72 1.03 -0.92 1.52
CA PRO A 72 0.13 0.09 0.99
C PRO A 72 -1.29 -0.08 1.55
N GLU A 73 -2.05 1.00 1.49
CA GLU A 73 -3.50 0.91 1.36
C GLU A 73 -3.83 0.85 -0.13
N TRP A 74 -4.60 -0.13 -0.60
CA TRP A 74 -4.97 -0.18 -2.02
C TRP A 74 -6.39 -0.68 -2.27
N SER A 75 -6.91 -0.36 -3.45
CA SER A 75 -8.14 -0.96 -4.00
C SER A 75 -7.91 -1.34 -5.45
N ASN A 76 -8.44 -2.49 -5.87
CA ASN A 76 -8.29 -2.98 -7.23
C ASN A 76 -9.66 -3.29 -7.86
N VAL A 77 -9.89 -2.75 -9.06
CA VAL A 77 -11.09 -3.03 -9.87
C VAL A 77 -10.63 -3.41 -11.26
N TYR A 78 -10.71 -4.71 -11.57
CA TYR A 78 -10.25 -5.30 -12.84
C TYR A 78 -8.83 -4.85 -13.21
N ASN A 79 -8.68 -3.96 -14.18
CA ASN A 79 -7.40 -3.55 -14.72
C ASN A 79 -6.86 -2.24 -14.11
N THR A 80 -7.50 -1.74 -13.06
CA THR A 80 -7.14 -0.47 -12.39
C THR A 80 -6.91 -0.68 -10.91
N THR A 81 -5.76 -0.23 -10.39
CA THR A 81 -5.41 -0.29 -8.98
C THR A 81 -5.11 1.10 -8.44
N LEU A 82 -5.84 1.54 -7.42
CA LEU A 82 -5.52 2.72 -6.63
C LEU A 82 -4.59 2.30 -5.49
N ILE A 83 -3.44 2.94 -5.37
CA ILE A 83 -2.47 2.73 -4.29
C ILE A 83 -2.33 4.01 -3.50
N ARG A 84 -2.29 3.88 -2.17
CA ARG A 84 -1.97 4.94 -1.23
C ARG A 84 -0.87 4.48 -0.28
N TRP A 85 0.15 5.33 -0.15
CA TRP A 85 1.26 5.19 0.77
C TRP A 85 1.13 6.23 1.88
N THR A 86 1.10 5.77 3.12
CA THR A 86 1.12 6.61 4.31
C THR A 86 1.82 5.85 5.43
N THR A 87 2.51 6.55 6.33
CA THR A 87 3.05 5.94 7.54
C THR A 87 2.05 6.11 8.68
N HIS A 88 1.59 4.99 9.24
CA HIS A 88 0.61 5.00 10.33
C HIS A 88 1.23 5.31 11.69
N HIS A 89 2.49 4.91 11.91
CA HIS A 89 3.17 5.13 13.17
C HIS A 89 4.69 5.39 13.02
N PRO A 90 5.19 6.55 13.49
CA PRO A 90 4.42 7.75 13.83
C PRO A 90 3.62 8.26 12.61
N PRO A 91 2.43 8.84 12.81
CA PRO A 91 1.56 9.23 11.69
C PRO A 91 2.20 10.32 10.82
N GLY A 92 2.13 10.18 9.50
CA GLY A 92 2.60 11.18 8.54
C GLY A 92 3.24 10.58 7.29
N LEU A 93 3.60 11.42 6.32
CA LEU A 93 4.37 11.04 5.15
C LEU A 93 5.83 10.79 5.56
N SER A 94 6.41 9.67 5.17
CA SER A 94 7.78 9.29 5.50
C SER A 94 8.63 9.03 4.27
N ARG A 95 9.92 8.80 4.49
CA ARG A 95 10.84 8.33 3.43
C ARG A 95 10.40 6.98 2.83
N ALA A 96 9.77 6.10 3.61
CA ALA A 96 9.31 4.82 3.12
C ALA A 96 8.18 4.98 2.09
N ASP A 97 7.29 5.96 2.31
CA ASP A 97 6.23 6.30 1.37
C ASP A 97 6.80 6.80 0.03
N ILE A 98 7.81 7.68 0.09
CA ILE A 98 8.53 8.16 -1.10
C ILE A 98 9.19 7.01 -1.86
N GLN A 99 9.91 6.14 -1.15
CA GLN A 99 10.60 4.99 -1.75
C GLN A 99 9.61 4.06 -2.46
N MET A 100 8.49 3.74 -1.80
CA MET A 100 7.50 2.83 -2.37
C MET A 100 6.73 3.46 -3.55
N ALA A 101 6.47 4.77 -3.51
CA ALA A 101 5.91 5.48 -4.66
C ALA A 101 6.83 5.42 -5.89
N GLN A 102 8.13 5.66 -5.71
CA GLN A 102 9.14 5.55 -6.77
C GLN A 102 9.27 4.12 -7.31
N PHE A 103 9.20 3.13 -6.43
CA PHE A 103 9.18 1.72 -6.82
C PHE A 103 7.95 1.40 -7.68
N CYS A 104 6.76 1.85 -7.26
CA CYS A 104 5.54 1.66 -8.04
C CYS A 104 5.67 2.29 -9.44
N ASP A 105 6.28 3.47 -9.59
CA ASP A 105 6.48 4.09 -10.89
C ASP A 105 7.37 3.27 -11.82
N THR A 106 8.48 2.74 -11.28
CA THR A 106 9.41 1.88 -12.01
C THR A 106 8.73 0.56 -12.41
N CYS A 107 8.10 -0.10 -11.44
CA CYS A 107 7.42 -1.37 -11.63
C CYS A 107 6.24 -1.24 -12.63
N ALA A 108 5.47 -0.15 -12.57
CA ALA A 108 4.39 0.11 -13.50
C ALA A 108 4.88 0.23 -14.95
N ALA A 109 6.01 0.92 -15.16
CA ALA A 109 6.62 1.04 -16.49
C ALA A 109 7.06 -0.33 -17.06
N GLU A 110 7.63 -1.20 -16.23
CA GLU A 110 8.02 -2.56 -16.62
C GLU A 110 6.81 -3.47 -16.95
N HIS A 111 5.64 -3.14 -16.42
CA HIS A 111 4.40 -3.89 -16.61
C HIS A 111 3.48 -3.32 -17.70
N ASP A 112 3.99 -2.42 -18.54
CA ASP A 112 3.25 -1.78 -19.64
C ASP A 112 2.02 -0.98 -19.14
N GLU A 113 2.21 -0.11 -18.15
CA GLU A 113 1.17 0.81 -17.69
C GLU A 113 0.59 1.60 -18.88
N LEU A 114 -0.74 1.70 -18.93
CA LEU A 114 -1.44 2.57 -19.88
C LEU A 114 -1.29 4.04 -19.43
N PRO A 115 -1.22 4.98 -20.38
CA PRO A 115 -1.16 6.40 -20.04
C PRO A 115 -2.39 6.80 -19.22
N ALA A 116 -2.20 7.73 -18.28
CA ALA A 116 -3.29 8.30 -17.52
C ALA A 116 -4.29 8.95 -18.49
N GLU A 117 -5.50 8.40 -18.56
CA GLU A 117 -6.59 8.99 -19.33
C GLU A 117 -6.89 10.36 -18.72
N LYS A 118 -6.86 11.43 -19.53
CA LYS A 118 -7.43 12.71 -19.08
C LYS A 118 -8.93 12.47 -18.85
N PRO A 119 -9.52 12.93 -17.74
CA PRO A 119 -10.95 12.75 -17.50
C PRO A 119 -11.73 13.37 -18.66
N THR A 120 -12.30 12.51 -19.51
CA THR A 120 -13.13 12.94 -20.63
C THR A 120 -14.46 13.41 -20.05
N SER A 121 -14.58 14.72 -19.86
CA SER A 121 -15.86 15.36 -19.57
C SER A 121 -16.78 15.21 -20.78
N ALA A 122 -17.60 14.17 -20.80
CA ALA A 122 -18.72 14.03 -21.71
C ALA A 122 -19.83 13.17 -21.04
N VAL A 123 -20.58 13.81 -20.14
CA VAL A 123 -21.94 13.34 -19.82
C VAL A 123 -22.83 13.79 -20.98
N GLY A 124 -23.17 12.85 -21.85
CA GLY A 124 -24.34 12.97 -22.71
C GLY A 124 -25.55 12.49 -21.93
N THR A 125 -26.44 13.40 -21.53
CA THR A 125 -27.81 13.06 -21.12
C THR A 125 -28.72 13.34 -22.30
N ASP A 126 -29.12 12.28 -22.99
CA ASP A 126 -30.28 12.26 -23.87
C ASP A 126 -31.44 11.58 -23.13
N ALA A 127 -32.64 12.06 -23.43
CA ALA A 127 -33.95 11.43 -23.33
C ALA A 127 -34.66 11.47 -21.97
N SER A 128 -35.63 12.38 -21.93
CA SER A 128 -36.85 12.26 -21.12
C SER A 128 -37.54 10.90 -21.36
N VAL A 129 -37.79 10.16 -20.30
CA VAL A 129 -38.77 9.07 -20.28
C VAL A 129 -39.73 9.33 -19.11
N GLY A 130 -41.01 9.26 -19.42
CA GLY A 130 -42.13 9.63 -18.56
C GLY A 130 -42.21 8.83 -17.28
N THR A 131 -42.68 9.52 -16.24
CA THR A 131 -43.16 8.97 -14.99
C THR A 131 -44.46 8.21 -15.22
N ASP A 132 -44.48 6.91 -14.88
CA ASP A 132 -45.67 6.18 -14.43
C ASP A 132 -45.21 4.86 -13.75
N VAL A 133 -45.30 4.79 -12.42
CA VAL A 133 -45.16 3.53 -11.65
C VAL A 133 -46.30 3.46 -10.64
N PRO A 134 -47.20 2.45 -10.70
CA PRO A 134 -48.22 2.25 -9.69
C PRO A 134 -47.64 1.49 -8.48
N ALA A 135 -48.20 1.79 -7.31
CA ALA A 135 -47.89 1.17 -6.03
C ALA A 135 -48.23 -0.34 -6.03
N GLY A 136 -47.26 -1.16 -5.64
CA GLY A 136 -47.39 -2.60 -5.44
C GLY A 136 -46.67 -3.02 -4.16
N GLU A 137 -47.33 -3.88 -3.40
CA GLU A 137 -47.04 -4.30 -2.03
C GLU A 137 -45.70 -5.03 -1.82
N GLY A 138 -45.06 -4.73 -0.68
CA GLY A 138 -44.33 -5.67 0.20
C GLY A 138 -43.22 -6.56 -0.38
N ASP A 139 -41.96 -6.15 -0.20
CA ASP A 139 -40.80 -7.06 -0.22
C ASP A 139 -40.31 -7.32 1.22
N PRO A 140 -40.35 -8.57 1.73
CA PRO A 140 -40.00 -8.90 3.11
C PRO A 140 -38.49 -9.12 3.35
N LEU A 141 -37.59 -8.60 2.51
CA LEU A 141 -36.14 -8.72 2.71
C LEU A 141 -35.43 -7.44 3.21
N GLN A 142 -36.19 -6.46 3.71
CA GLN A 142 -35.63 -5.28 4.37
C GLN A 142 -35.53 -5.44 5.90
N ALA A 143 -34.86 -6.50 6.36
CA ALA A 143 -34.62 -6.74 7.80
C ALA A 143 -33.30 -7.49 8.10
N LEU A 144 -32.26 -7.29 7.30
CA LEU A 144 -30.91 -7.81 7.55
C LEU A 144 -29.79 -6.79 7.25
N ALA A 145 -30.09 -5.49 7.35
CA ALA A 145 -29.10 -4.42 7.24
C ALA A 145 -28.85 -3.76 8.60
N ASP A 146 -28.65 -4.57 9.63
CA ASP A 146 -28.09 -4.13 10.91
C ASP A 146 -26.66 -4.65 11.03
N GLY A 147 -25.71 -3.71 11.18
CA GLY A 147 -24.45 -3.98 11.86
C GLY A 147 -23.23 -4.34 11.01
N VAL A 148 -22.87 -3.54 10.01
CA VAL A 148 -21.45 -3.42 9.64
C VAL A 148 -20.87 -2.23 10.38
N VAL A 149 -20.39 -2.49 11.59
CA VAL A 149 -19.32 -1.69 12.18
C VAL A 149 -18.07 -2.04 11.38
N VAL A 150 -17.55 -1.07 10.64
CA VAL A 150 -16.20 -1.16 10.08
C VAL A 150 -15.24 -0.94 11.24
N GLU A 151 -15.03 -1.98 12.06
CA GLU A 151 -13.80 -2.01 12.85
C GLU A 151 -12.67 -2.16 11.84
N GLY A 152 -11.87 -1.11 11.73
CA GLY A 152 -10.68 -1.07 10.88
C GLY A 152 -9.87 -2.31 11.15
N GLY A 153 -9.79 -3.19 10.14
CA GLY A 153 -8.98 -4.39 10.22
C GLY A 153 -7.57 -3.99 10.63
N GLU A 154 -7.14 -4.52 11.77
CA GLU A 154 -5.76 -4.46 12.24
C GLU A 154 -4.85 -5.09 11.17
N CYS A 155 -4.45 -4.29 10.18
CA CYS A 155 -3.52 -4.64 9.11
C CYS A 155 -2.07 -4.70 9.63
N CYS A 156 -1.89 -5.21 10.85
CA CYS A 156 -0.61 -5.29 11.53
C CYS A 156 -0.62 -6.55 12.40
N VAL A 157 0.08 -7.60 11.98
CA VAL A 157 0.42 -8.70 12.89
C VAL A 157 1.43 -8.16 13.90
N PRO A 158 1.12 -8.06 15.21
CA PRO A 158 2.10 -7.64 16.19
C PRO A 158 3.18 -8.73 16.29
N LYS A 159 4.45 -8.35 16.16
CA LYS A 159 5.55 -9.25 16.52
C LYS A 159 5.60 -9.37 18.05
N TYR A 160 5.02 -10.43 18.60
CA TYR A 160 5.38 -10.84 19.94
C TYR A 160 6.86 -11.22 19.97
N ALA A 161 7.64 -10.47 20.74
CA ALA A 161 8.99 -10.82 21.11
C ALA A 161 8.97 -12.21 21.78
N ARG A 162 9.73 -13.17 21.24
CA ARG A 162 9.95 -14.46 21.89
C ARG A 162 10.56 -14.22 23.27
N LYS A 163 9.76 -14.35 24.32
CA LYS A 163 10.25 -14.47 25.70
C LYS A 163 10.97 -15.82 25.82
N GLY A 164 12.20 -15.78 26.30
CA GLY A 164 13.14 -16.87 26.25
C GLY A 164 12.64 -18.18 26.88
N GLN A 165 12.88 -19.27 26.19
CA GLN A 165 13.10 -20.56 26.82
C GLN A 165 14.61 -20.73 26.95
N GLY A 166 15.13 -20.44 28.14
CA GLY A 166 16.43 -20.94 28.56
C GLY A 166 16.29 -22.43 28.79
N ALA A 167 16.92 -23.23 27.94
CA ALA A 167 17.07 -24.66 28.13
C ALA A 167 18.54 -24.98 28.44
N ALA A 168 18.72 -25.63 29.60
CA ALA A 168 19.80 -26.53 29.99
C ALA A 168 21.25 -26.00 29.98
N GLU A 169 21.67 -25.67 31.20
CA GLU A 169 22.98 -25.92 31.80
C GLU A 169 23.85 -26.96 31.08
N ARG A 170 25.06 -26.55 30.68
CA ARG A 170 26.13 -27.41 30.15
C ARG A 170 27.45 -27.00 30.82
N VAL A 171 27.90 -27.83 31.74
CA VAL A 171 29.23 -27.89 32.38
C VAL A 171 29.24 -29.23 33.13
N GLU A 172 30.22 -30.14 33.11
CA GLU A 172 31.59 -30.28 32.60
C GLU A 172 31.74 -31.78 32.18
N GLY A 173 32.80 -32.36 31.65
CA GLY A 173 34.21 -32.04 31.61
C GLY A 173 34.94 -33.24 31.00
N VAL A 174 36.13 -32.97 30.49
CA VAL A 174 37.04 -33.88 29.77
C VAL A 174 37.84 -34.74 30.73
N VAL A 175 37.95 -36.04 30.45
CA VAL A 175 39.06 -36.99 30.72
C VAL A 175 38.71 -38.24 29.91
N GLY A 176 39.57 -38.97 29.20
CA GLY A 176 41.01 -39.01 28.98
C GLY A 176 41.25 -40.39 28.31
N GLU A 177 42.22 -40.46 27.38
CA GLU A 177 42.94 -41.65 26.90
C GLU A 177 42.46 -43.07 27.34
N GLU A 178 42.26 -43.97 26.37
CA GLU A 178 43.09 -45.20 26.29
C GLU A 178 42.99 -45.88 24.91
N LEU A 179 44.16 -46.27 24.42
CA LEU A 179 44.44 -47.07 23.23
C LEU A 179 43.83 -48.48 23.35
N HIS A 180 43.43 -49.10 22.24
CA HIS A 180 43.79 -50.51 21.96
C HIS A 180 43.58 -50.86 20.48
N ASP A 181 44.73 -50.97 19.83
CA ASP A 181 45.05 -51.81 18.66
C ASP A 181 44.55 -53.25 18.83
N LYS A 182 43.99 -53.85 17.76
CA LYS A 182 44.32 -55.19 17.21
C LYS A 182 43.63 -55.39 15.85
N GLY A 183 44.41 -55.40 14.77
CA GLY A 183 44.03 -55.95 13.45
C GLY A 183 44.10 -57.50 13.44
N PRO A 184 44.44 -58.14 12.30
CA PRO A 184 44.36 -57.72 10.90
C PRO A 184 43.05 -58.16 10.21
#